data_AF-A0A955BNI0-F1
#
_entry.id   AF-A0A955BNI0-F1
#
_cell.length_a   1.000
_cell.length_b   1.000
_cell.length_c   1.000
_cell.angle_alpha   90.00
_cell.angle_beta   90.00
_cell.angle_gamma   90.00
#
_symmetry.space_group_name_H-M   'P 1'
#
loop_
_entity.id
_entity.type
_entity.pdbx_description
1 polymer ?
#
loop_
_entity_poly.entity_id
_entity_poly.type
_entity_poly.pdbx_seq_one_letter_code
_entity_poly.pdbx_strand_id
1 'polypeptide(L)'
;MKRSISLSAARHLAVLAIAFMLSQTARALSINSLKFEQLDWHSNVSNSLSAPDSSWGRVTIDFDGAPTTEYFNLNVNGNWVIENMSVDSLYGSGVPQTLTTTFEITSSPGVPVPVIDFGFSSDVFPSFSAPPMSIFGEEVFDLDFQIGGEDNVELGNPPNLPLPPAPPTAGGPTVTMSAKLPNINQVVNQVQGRNECAPGAVSNSLKYLQATGNLSNTIDTSLNKIKQILGTTASGTGANWPTVKKNHFNQVLMTTFLGPNDIMGLINAINAGKDVELDLKGHVAMVAGVRKFSDGRIELDIFDDNQTDNQSDPMRTVRIVNGKVDGMLVERFVVEMAIPEPTTLALVTFGLLAIACQRRRLA
;
A
#
# COMPACT_ATOMS: atom_id res chain seq x y z
N MET A 1 31.46 -1.56 55.85
CA MET A 1 31.39 -0.16 55.36
C MET A 1 30.37 -0.08 54.23
N LYS A 2 29.15 0.42 54.50
CA LYS A 2 28.14 0.67 53.47
C LYS A 2 28.43 2.04 52.84
N ARG A 3 28.87 2.09 51.58
CA ARG A 3 29.05 3.34 50.84
C ARG A 3 27.67 3.85 50.42
N SER A 4 27.20 4.91 51.06
CA SER A 4 26.03 5.67 50.63
C SER A 4 26.39 6.45 49.36
N ILE A 5 25.87 6.00 48.21
CA ILE A 5 25.86 6.83 46.99
C ILE A 5 24.91 8.00 47.27
N SER A 6 25.41 9.22 47.21
CA SER A 6 24.61 10.40 47.52
C SER A 6 23.51 10.56 46.47
N LEU A 7 22.28 10.86 46.91
CA LEU A 7 21.11 11.11 46.04
C LEU A 7 21.36 12.21 44.99
N SER A 8 22.39 13.04 45.17
CA SER A 8 22.77 14.11 44.24
C SER A 8 23.38 13.58 42.93
N ALA A 9 24.19 12.50 42.99
CA ALA A 9 24.82 11.92 41.81
C ALA A 9 23.82 11.19 40.89
N ALA A 10 22.80 10.56 41.48
CA ALA A 10 21.71 9.90 40.73
C ALA A 10 20.82 10.92 39.99
N ARG A 11 20.63 12.13 40.55
CA ARG A 11 19.87 13.20 39.90
C ARG A 11 20.60 13.82 38.72
N HIS A 12 21.93 13.91 38.77
CA HIS A 12 22.71 14.45 37.64
C HIS A 12 22.84 13.44 36.48
N LEU A 13 22.95 12.13 36.76
CA LEU A 13 22.89 11.11 35.70
C LEU A 13 21.52 11.04 35.01
N ALA A 14 20.42 11.20 35.75
CA ALA A 14 19.07 11.20 35.19
C ALA A 14 18.81 12.42 34.28
N VAL A 15 19.31 13.60 34.65
CA VAL A 15 19.19 14.82 33.83
C VAL A 15 20.06 14.74 32.56
N LEU A 16 21.25 14.12 32.65
CA LEU A 16 22.12 13.93 31.48
C LEU A 16 21.56 12.89 30.48
N ALA A 17 20.92 11.82 30.96
CA ALA A 17 20.26 10.83 30.11
C ALA A 17 19.01 11.40 29.40
N ILE A 18 18.25 12.28 30.06
CA ILE A 18 17.11 12.98 29.45
C ILE A 18 17.59 13.96 28.37
N ALA A 19 18.72 14.67 28.59
CA ALA A 19 19.30 15.57 27.59
C ALA A 19 19.90 14.84 26.37
N PHE A 20 20.49 13.65 26.57
CA PHE A 20 21.03 12.85 25.45
C PHE A 20 19.93 12.14 24.63
N MET A 21 18.77 11.84 25.24
CA MET A 21 17.59 11.38 24.49
C MET A 21 16.88 12.50 23.73
N LEU A 22 17.03 13.76 24.16
CA LEU A 22 16.42 14.93 23.52
C LEU A 22 17.26 15.55 22.39
N SER A 23 18.49 15.08 22.16
CA SER A 23 19.36 15.59 21.08
C SER A 23 19.48 14.67 19.87
N GLN A 24 18.66 13.61 19.78
CA GLN A 24 18.39 13.04 18.47
C GLN A 24 17.50 14.04 17.75
N THR A 25 18.12 15.02 17.06
CA THR A 25 17.45 15.76 16.01
C THR A 25 16.84 14.70 15.11
N ALA A 26 15.51 14.55 15.15
CA ALA A 26 14.81 13.69 14.22
C ALA A 26 15.31 14.08 12.84
N ARG A 27 16.05 13.18 12.19
CA ARG A 27 16.52 13.44 10.84
C ARG A 27 15.26 13.50 9.99
N ALA A 28 15.08 14.64 9.35
CA ALA A 28 14.06 14.77 8.33
C ALA A 28 14.30 13.69 7.26
N LEU A 29 13.24 13.29 6.58
CA LEU A 29 13.27 12.41 5.43
C LEU A 29 14.24 13.00 4.42
N SER A 30 15.26 12.21 4.06
CA SER A 30 16.23 12.62 3.06
C SER A 30 15.75 12.10 1.71
N ILE A 31 15.22 12.99 0.87
CA ILE A 31 14.90 12.66 -0.52
C ILE A 31 16.21 12.60 -1.29
N ASN A 32 16.51 11.42 -1.83
CA ASN A 32 17.73 11.11 -2.55
C ASN A 32 17.58 11.43 -4.05
N SER A 33 16.42 11.09 -4.63
CA SER A 33 16.08 11.35 -6.03
C SER A 33 14.58 11.39 -6.25
N LEU A 34 14.18 12.11 -7.30
CA LEU A 34 12.84 12.08 -7.88
C LEU A 34 12.98 11.68 -9.35
N LYS A 35 12.08 10.83 -9.84
CA LYS A 35 11.94 10.51 -11.28
C LYS A 35 10.51 10.79 -11.70
N PHE A 36 10.34 11.43 -12.85
CA PHE A 36 9.03 11.77 -13.39
C PHE A 36 8.72 10.99 -14.65
N GLU A 37 7.49 10.52 -14.75
CA GLU A 37 6.99 9.79 -15.91
C GLU A 37 5.61 10.31 -16.31
N GLN A 38 5.30 10.30 -17.60
CA GLN A 38 3.96 10.52 -18.13
C GLN A 38 3.32 9.16 -18.46
N LEU A 39 2.09 8.95 -18.00
CA LEU A 39 1.43 7.66 -18.16
C LEU A 39 0.78 7.51 -19.53
N ASP A 40 1.04 6.37 -20.15
CA ASP A 40 0.47 5.91 -21.41
C ASP A 40 -0.49 4.75 -21.14
N TRP A 41 -1.80 4.97 -21.32
CA TRP A 41 -2.79 3.97 -20.95
C TRP A 41 -3.02 2.98 -22.07
N HIS A 42 -2.96 1.69 -21.75
CA HIS A 42 -3.29 0.62 -22.68
C HIS A 42 -4.68 0.05 -22.44
N SER A 43 -5.40 -0.26 -23.52
CA SER A 43 -6.63 -1.04 -23.44
C SER A 43 -6.34 -2.45 -22.95
N ASN A 44 -7.10 -2.90 -21.96
CA ASN A 44 -7.04 -4.25 -21.42
C ASN A 44 -7.61 -5.33 -22.36
N VAL A 45 -8.41 -4.95 -23.38
CA VAL A 45 -8.98 -5.87 -24.37
C VAL A 45 -8.09 -5.96 -25.61
N SER A 46 -7.78 -4.82 -26.25
CA SER A 46 -7.10 -4.81 -27.55
C SER A 46 -5.57 -4.81 -27.46
N ASN A 47 -5.00 -4.49 -26.29
CA ASN A 47 -3.56 -4.23 -26.11
C ASN A 47 -3.05 -3.07 -26.96
N SER A 48 -3.95 -2.20 -27.43
CA SER A 48 -3.57 -0.98 -28.10
C SER A 48 -3.53 0.14 -27.08
N LEU A 49 -2.56 1.03 -27.26
CA LEU A 49 -2.51 2.31 -26.57
C LEU A 49 -3.86 3.03 -26.75
N SER A 50 -4.59 3.21 -25.65
CA SER A 50 -5.93 3.80 -25.60
C SER A 50 -5.87 5.31 -25.33
N ALA A 51 -4.88 5.75 -24.56
CA ALA A 51 -4.55 7.16 -24.39
C ALA A 51 -3.03 7.36 -24.28
N PRO A 52 -2.35 7.66 -25.40
CA PRO A 52 -1.00 8.20 -25.34
C PRO A 52 -1.00 9.55 -24.60
N ASP A 53 0.14 9.87 -24.00
CA ASP A 53 0.46 11.18 -23.44
C ASP A 53 -0.64 11.68 -22.50
N SER A 54 -1.05 10.85 -21.54
CA SER A 54 -2.20 11.21 -20.69
C SER A 54 -1.90 12.40 -19.79
N SER A 55 -2.95 12.96 -19.17
CA SER A 55 -2.81 14.00 -18.16
C SER A 55 -2.22 13.51 -16.83
N TRP A 56 -1.91 12.23 -16.71
CA TRP A 56 -1.40 11.62 -15.49
C TRP A 56 0.12 11.55 -15.51
N GLY A 57 0.74 12.13 -14.49
CA GLY A 57 2.14 11.91 -14.17
C GLY A 57 2.30 10.89 -13.06
N ARG A 58 3.45 10.20 -13.04
CA ARG A 58 3.94 9.44 -11.90
C ARG A 58 5.23 10.09 -11.41
N VAL A 59 5.36 10.23 -10.10
CA VAL A 59 6.64 10.54 -9.45
C VAL A 59 7.09 9.34 -8.66
N THR A 60 8.34 8.93 -8.88
CA THR A 60 9.07 7.98 -8.03
C THR A 60 9.95 8.76 -7.08
N ILE A 61 9.84 8.46 -5.79
CA ILE A 61 10.53 9.11 -4.69
C ILE A 61 11.46 8.09 -4.05
N ASP A 62 12.77 8.29 -4.19
CA ASP A 62 13.76 7.54 -3.43
C ASP A 62 14.14 8.35 -2.20
N PHE A 63 14.04 7.73 -1.02
CA PHE A 63 14.31 8.42 0.24
C PHE A 63 14.86 7.51 1.33
N ASP A 64 15.55 8.11 2.30
CA ASP A 64 15.90 7.44 3.55
C ASP A 64 14.80 7.68 4.58
N GLY A 65 14.37 6.61 5.26
CA GLY A 65 13.28 6.70 6.22
C GLY A 65 13.52 7.69 7.37
N ALA A 66 12.51 8.45 7.73
CA ALA A 66 12.40 9.29 8.92
C ALA A 66 11.85 8.52 10.15
N PRO A 67 12.10 9.00 11.38
CA PRO A 67 11.53 8.41 12.61
C PRO A 67 10.03 8.73 12.79
N THR A 68 9.50 9.68 12.02
CA THR A 68 8.10 10.12 12.06
C THR A 68 7.53 10.18 10.65
N THR A 69 6.21 10.14 10.52
CA THR A 69 5.53 10.46 9.26
C THR A 69 5.89 11.87 8.83
N GLU A 70 6.21 12.05 7.54
CA GLU A 70 6.42 13.35 6.93
C GLU A 70 5.38 13.66 5.86
N TYR A 71 5.35 14.91 5.44
CA TYR A 71 4.41 15.43 4.45
C TYR A 71 5.19 15.87 3.23
N PHE A 72 5.11 15.07 2.17
CA PHE A 72 5.69 15.38 0.88
C PHE A 72 4.79 16.34 0.10
N ASN A 73 5.42 17.35 -0.48
CA ASN A 73 4.79 18.36 -1.30
C ASN A 73 5.55 18.47 -2.63
N LEU A 74 4.80 18.57 -3.73
CA LEU A 74 5.37 18.72 -5.07
C LEU A 74 4.65 19.85 -5.81
N ASN A 75 5.43 20.80 -6.29
CA ASN A 75 5.01 21.86 -7.20
C ASN A 75 5.59 21.56 -8.58
N VAL A 76 4.75 21.44 -9.61
CA VAL A 76 5.14 21.20 -11.01
C VAL A 76 4.59 22.33 -11.87
N ASN A 77 5.46 22.99 -12.62
CA ASN A 77 5.12 24.09 -13.53
C ASN A 77 4.27 25.19 -12.86
N GLY A 78 4.52 25.45 -11.58
CA GLY A 78 3.80 26.45 -10.78
C GLY A 78 2.50 25.97 -10.14
N ASN A 79 2.12 24.70 -10.31
CA ASN A 79 0.94 24.09 -9.71
C ASN A 79 1.32 23.16 -8.56
N TRP A 80 0.63 23.28 -7.42
CA TRP A 80 0.82 22.38 -6.28
C TRP A 80 0.08 21.05 -6.52
N VAL A 81 0.77 20.12 -7.17
CA VAL A 81 0.15 18.89 -7.69
C VAL A 81 0.11 17.75 -6.67
N ILE A 82 1.02 17.75 -5.69
CA ILE A 82 0.96 16.86 -4.53
C ILE A 82 1.00 17.69 -3.27
N GLU A 83 -0.06 17.60 -2.50
CA GLU A 83 -0.31 18.41 -1.31
C GLU A 83 -0.38 17.55 -0.06
N ASN A 84 0.60 17.74 0.80
CA ASN A 84 0.71 17.11 2.11
C ASN A 84 0.50 15.60 2.04
N MET A 85 1.04 14.92 1.03
CA MET A 85 0.98 13.46 0.94
C MET A 85 1.81 12.90 2.08
N SER A 86 1.22 12.01 2.87
CA SER A 86 1.97 11.39 3.95
C SER A 86 2.96 10.37 3.41
N VAL A 87 4.20 10.45 3.90
CA VAL A 87 5.26 9.50 3.60
C VAL A 87 5.70 8.86 4.92
N ASP A 88 5.40 7.58 5.05
CA ASP A 88 5.80 6.78 6.20
C ASP A 88 7.08 6.00 5.91
N SER A 89 7.89 5.83 6.94
CA SER A 89 9.08 4.98 6.86
C SER A 89 8.72 3.53 7.14
N LEU A 90 8.16 2.87 6.14
CA LEU A 90 7.66 1.50 6.28
C LEU A 90 8.78 0.47 6.55
N TYR A 91 10.01 0.71 6.12
CA TYR A 91 11.13 -0.18 6.47
C TYR A 91 11.94 0.29 7.69
N GLY A 92 11.55 1.41 8.32
CA GLY A 92 12.23 2.00 9.48
C GLY A 92 13.08 3.22 9.12
N SER A 93 13.53 3.94 10.15
CA SER A 93 14.33 5.15 9.97
C SER A 93 15.75 4.84 9.48
N GLY A 94 16.27 5.64 8.55
CA GLY A 94 17.57 5.48 7.90
C GLY A 94 17.65 4.34 6.88
N VAL A 95 16.54 3.64 6.63
CA VAL A 95 16.47 2.58 5.63
C VAL A 95 16.02 3.20 4.30
N PRO A 96 16.79 3.02 3.20
CA PRO A 96 16.39 3.48 1.87
C PRO A 96 15.10 2.79 1.41
N GLN A 97 14.19 3.56 0.84
CA GLN A 97 12.90 3.10 0.35
C GLN A 97 12.53 3.87 -0.92
N THR A 98 11.74 3.23 -1.76
CA THR A 98 11.19 3.83 -2.97
C THR A 98 9.68 3.78 -2.90
N LEU A 99 9.05 4.92 -3.17
CA LEU A 99 7.60 5.08 -3.22
C LEU A 99 7.23 5.74 -4.54
N THR A 100 6.10 5.36 -5.12
CA THR A 100 5.53 6.07 -6.27
C THR A 100 4.16 6.65 -5.93
N THR A 101 3.77 7.71 -6.63
CA THR A 101 2.40 8.25 -6.58
C THR A 101 2.08 8.96 -7.89
N THR A 102 0.81 9.21 -8.14
CA THR A 102 0.32 9.84 -9.38
C THR A 102 -0.20 11.25 -9.13
N PHE A 103 -0.11 12.11 -10.16
CA PHE A 103 -0.49 13.52 -10.09
C PHE A 103 -0.91 14.06 -11.47
N GLU A 104 -1.43 15.29 -11.53
CA GLU A 104 -1.69 15.97 -12.81
C GLU A 104 -0.40 16.52 -13.41
N ILE A 105 0.05 15.96 -14.53
CA ILE A 105 1.23 16.49 -15.22
C ILE A 105 0.85 17.57 -16.26
N THR A 106 -0.35 17.46 -16.84
CA THR A 106 -0.90 18.43 -17.79
C THR A 106 -2.42 18.42 -17.75
N SER A 107 -3.05 19.57 -18.00
CA SER A 107 -4.51 19.67 -18.14
C SER A 107 -5.01 19.27 -19.53
N SER A 108 -4.11 18.99 -20.47
CA SER A 108 -4.42 18.66 -21.87
C SER A 108 -3.94 17.25 -22.22
N PRO A 109 -4.82 16.22 -22.13
CA PRO A 109 -4.49 14.86 -22.54
C PRO A 109 -4.08 14.76 -24.02
N GLY A 110 -3.19 13.82 -24.35
CA GLY A 110 -2.68 13.61 -25.71
C GLY A 110 -1.58 14.59 -26.11
N VAL A 111 -0.97 15.28 -25.14
CA VAL A 111 0.15 16.20 -25.36
C VAL A 111 1.37 15.69 -24.59
N PRO A 112 2.48 15.38 -25.28
CA PRO A 112 3.69 14.94 -24.60
C PRO A 112 4.24 16.07 -23.73
N VAL A 113 4.65 15.74 -22.51
CA VAL A 113 5.29 16.64 -21.56
C VAL A 113 6.73 16.16 -21.39
N PRO A 114 7.68 16.51 -22.27
CA PRO A 114 9.02 15.95 -22.26
C PRO A 114 9.89 16.50 -21.11
N VAL A 115 9.52 17.65 -20.57
CA VAL A 115 10.23 18.30 -19.47
C VAL A 115 9.27 19.00 -18.51
N ILE A 116 9.65 19.07 -17.23
CA ILE A 116 8.95 19.85 -16.21
C ILE A 116 9.90 20.73 -15.41
N ASP A 117 9.39 21.86 -14.93
CA ASP A 117 10.00 22.62 -13.85
C ASP A 117 9.34 22.21 -12.53
N PHE A 118 10.11 22.03 -11.46
CA PHE A 118 9.54 21.59 -10.20
C PHE A 118 10.24 22.15 -8.95
N GLY A 119 9.53 22.01 -7.83
CA GLY A 119 10.04 22.21 -6.49
C GLY A 119 9.35 21.24 -5.54
N PHE A 120 10.04 20.80 -4.50
CA PHE A 120 9.47 19.88 -3.52
C PHE A 120 9.86 20.26 -2.10
N SER A 121 9.10 19.77 -1.13
CA SER A 121 9.50 19.75 0.28
C SER A 121 9.06 18.45 0.95
N SER A 122 9.76 18.08 2.01
CA SER A 122 9.33 17.06 2.95
C SER A 122 9.49 17.63 4.35
N ASP A 123 8.38 17.73 5.07
CA ASP A 123 8.32 18.39 6.36
C ASP A 123 7.59 17.51 7.39
N VAL A 124 7.97 17.62 8.65
CA VAL A 124 7.29 16.91 9.76
C VAL A 124 5.91 17.51 10.09
N PHE A 125 5.59 18.66 9.52
CA PHE A 125 4.28 19.29 9.60
C PHE A 125 3.73 19.55 8.21
N PRO A 126 2.40 19.49 8.03
CA PRO A 126 1.81 19.87 6.77
C PRO A 126 2.12 21.32 6.39
N SER A 127 2.38 21.55 5.10
CA SER A 127 2.58 22.86 4.52
C SER A 127 1.25 23.57 4.22
N PHE A 128 1.30 24.90 4.25
CA PHE A 128 0.19 25.80 3.88
C PHE A 128 0.42 26.49 2.54
N SER A 129 1.57 26.26 1.89
CA SER A 129 1.90 26.83 0.59
C SER A 129 2.73 25.84 -0.24
N ALA A 130 2.59 25.93 -1.56
CA ALA A 130 3.42 25.16 -2.47
C ALA A 130 4.92 25.43 -2.23
N PRO A 131 5.78 24.41 -2.32
CA PRO A 131 7.22 24.62 -2.32
C PRO A 131 7.61 25.51 -3.51
N PRO A 132 8.60 26.41 -3.36
CA PRO A 132 9.07 27.23 -4.47
C PRO A 132 9.69 26.33 -5.55
N MET A 133 9.45 26.67 -6.82
CA MET A 133 10.16 26.01 -7.92
C MET A 133 11.67 26.29 -7.79
N SER A 134 12.47 25.24 -7.95
CA SER A 134 13.92 25.31 -7.75
C SER A 134 14.73 24.53 -8.78
N ILE A 135 14.09 23.59 -9.48
CA ILE A 135 14.68 22.75 -10.53
C ILE A 135 13.92 23.00 -11.82
N PHE A 136 14.66 23.10 -12.93
CA PHE A 136 14.12 23.51 -14.22
C PHE A 136 14.57 22.55 -15.31
N GLY A 137 13.64 22.19 -16.19
CA GLY A 137 13.89 21.31 -17.34
C GLY A 137 14.23 19.86 -16.98
N GLU A 138 13.61 19.31 -15.94
CA GLU A 138 13.75 17.90 -15.60
C GLU A 138 13.06 17.02 -16.65
N GLU A 139 13.73 15.95 -17.09
CA GLU A 139 13.20 15.04 -18.10
C GLU A 139 12.03 14.22 -17.55
N VAL A 140 11.03 14.02 -18.42
CA VAL A 140 9.89 13.15 -18.16
C VAL A 140 9.92 12.01 -19.16
N PHE A 141 9.79 10.79 -18.65
CA PHE A 141 9.81 9.58 -19.47
C PHE A 141 8.39 9.06 -19.70
N ASP A 142 8.14 8.45 -20.85
CA ASP A 142 6.86 7.75 -21.06
C ASP A 142 6.87 6.45 -20.25
N LEU A 143 5.72 6.13 -19.66
CA LEU A 143 5.49 4.87 -18.98
C LEU A 143 4.19 4.23 -19.47
N ASP A 144 4.32 3.10 -20.14
CA ASP A 144 3.20 2.23 -20.43
C ASP A 144 2.57 1.76 -19.12
N PHE A 145 1.28 2.04 -18.96
CA PHE A 145 0.51 1.69 -17.78
C PHE A 145 -0.77 0.98 -18.18
N GLN A 146 -1.04 -0.16 -17.53
CA GLN A 146 -2.28 -0.87 -17.75
C GLN A 146 -2.94 -1.21 -16.43
N ILE A 147 -4.22 -0.87 -16.34
CA ILE A 147 -5.09 -1.40 -15.31
C ILE A 147 -5.98 -2.50 -15.91
N GLY A 148 -6.11 -3.60 -15.17
CA GLY A 148 -6.78 -4.82 -15.61
C GLY A 148 -8.22 -4.63 -16.07
N GLY A 149 -8.73 -5.62 -16.79
CA GLY A 149 -10.15 -5.77 -17.08
C GLY A 149 -10.85 -6.73 -16.14
N GLU A 150 -12.14 -6.50 -15.99
CA GLU A 150 -13.07 -7.42 -15.32
C GLU A 150 -14.04 -7.93 -16.40
N ASP A 151 -14.15 -9.25 -16.55
CA ASP A 151 -15.15 -9.90 -17.42
C ASP A 151 -15.19 -9.41 -18.89
N ASN A 152 -14.02 -9.08 -19.48
CA ASN A 152 -13.89 -8.47 -20.82
C ASN A 152 -14.48 -7.06 -20.94
N VAL A 153 -14.66 -6.36 -19.84
CA VAL A 153 -15.08 -4.95 -19.83
C VAL A 153 -13.87 -4.06 -19.58
N GLU A 154 -13.72 -3.04 -20.44
CA GLU A 154 -12.83 -1.92 -20.18
C GLU A 154 -13.38 -1.11 -19.00
N LEU A 155 -12.75 -1.27 -17.83
CA LEU A 155 -13.06 -0.52 -16.63
C LEU A 155 -11.79 0.25 -16.24
N GLY A 156 -11.91 1.57 -16.09
CA GLY A 156 -10.76 2.43 -15.81
C GLY A 156 -10.00 2.97 -17.04
N ASN A 157 -10.52 2.77 -18.27
CA ASN A 157 -9.92 3.33 -19.48
C ASN A 157 -10.38 4.80 -19.72
N PRO A 158 -9.49 5.71 -20.20
CA PRO A 158 -9.83 7.03 -20.76
C PRO A 158 -10.93 6.93 -21.84
N PRO A 159 -11.73 8.00 -22.08
CA PRO A 159 -11.39 9.42 -21.93
C PRO A 159 -11.85 10.05 -20.60
N ASN A 160 -12.49 9.28 -19.71
CA ASN A 160 -13.02 9.77 -18.44
C ASN A 160 -12.20 9.25 -17.25
N LEU A 161 -10.87 9.27 -17.34
CA LEU A 161 -10.08 9.23 -16.12
C LEU A 161 -10.53 10.42 -15.26
N PRO A 162 -10.77 10.24 -13.96
CA PRO A 162 -10.98 11.39 -13.10
C PRO A 162 -9.82 12.34 -13.27
N LEU A 163 -10.07 13.63 -13.10
CA LEU A 163 -8.97 14.52 -12.81
C LEU A 163 -8.19 13.91 -11.64
N PRO A 164 -6.86 13.83 -11.70
CA PRO A 164 -6.04 13.47 -10.56
C PRO A 164 -6.54 14.26 -9.35
N PRO A 165 -6.58 13.61 -8.18
CA PRO A 165 -7.35 14.08 -7.05
C PRO A 165 -7.00 15.53 -6.74
N ALA A 166 -7.99 16.42 -6.81
CA ALA A 166 -7.80 17.82 -6.49
C ALA A 166 -7.04 17.91 -5.16
N PRO A 167 -6.01 18.76 -5.09
CA PRO A 167 -5.30 18.93 -3.83
C PRO A 167 -6.29 19.32 -2.72
N PRO A 168 -6.15 18.80 -1.49
CA PRO A 168 -7.03 19.18 -0.40
C PRO A 168 -6.99 20.70 -0.19
N THR A 169 -8.08 21.29 0.25
CA THR A 169 -8.11 22.72 0.58
C THR A 169 -6.98 23.04 1.56
N ALA A 170 -6.19 24.08 1.28
CA ALA A 170 -5.11 24.56 2.14
C ALA A 170 -5.52 24.54 3.63
N GLY A 171 -4.72 23.89 4.47
CA GLY A 171 -5.11 23.67 5.87
C GLY A 171 -4.35 22.60 6.62
N GLY A 172 -3.44 21.89 5.97
CA GLY A 172 -2.48 21.03 6.64
C GLY A 172 -3.11 19.91 7.48
N PRO A 173 -3.92 19.02 6.88
CA PRO A 173 -4.53 17.93 7.62
C PRO A 173 -3.45 16.98 8.14
N THR A 174 -3.52 16.64 9.42
CA THR A 174 -2.59 15.70 10.05
C THR A 174 -3.15 14.29 10.02
N VAL A 175 -2.27 13.28 9.95
CA VAL A 175 -2.66 11.89 10.16
C VAL A 175 -3.24 11.73 11.57
N THR A 176 -4.48 11.26 11.66
CA THR A 176 -5.18 11.00 12.94
C THR A 176 -5.16 9.54 13.31
N MET A 177 -5.10 8.66 12.31
CA MET A 177 -5.03 7.21 12.50
C MET A 177 -4.22 6.61 11.37
N SER A 178 -3.43 5.58 11.66
CA SER A 178 -2.72 4.83 10.65
C SER A 178 -2.55 3.37 11.05
N ALA A 179 -2.32 2.54 10.04
CA ALA A 179 -1.81 1.20 10.21
C ALA A 179 -0.78 0.92 9.11
N LYS A 180 0.18 0.09 9.47
CA LYS A 180 1.23 -0.41 8.59
C LYS A 180 1.35 -1.90 8.85
N LEU A 181 1.51 -2.67 7.78
CA LEU A 181 1.66 -4.11 7.89
C LEU A 181 2.91 -4.43 8.73
N PRO A 182 2.80 -5.24 9.80
CA PRO A 182 3.96 -5.69 10.55
C PRO A 182 4.85 -6.54 9.65
N ASN A 183 6.17 -6.51 9.87
CA ASN A 183 7.14 -7.23 9.03
C ASN A 183 6.98 -6.95 7.52
N ILE A 184 6.63 -5.71 7.13
CA ILE A 184 6.45 -5.34 5.72
C ILE A 184 7.68 -5.63 4.85
N ASN A 185 8.88 -5.68 5.42
CA ASN A 185 10.11 -6.11 4.74
C ASN A 185 10.07 -7.58 4.25
N GLN A 186 9.06 -8.36 4.63
CA GLN A 186 8.80 -9.71 4.14
C GLN A 186 7.76 -9.75 3.01
N VAL A 187 7.13 -8.63 2.68
CA VAL A 187 6.26 -8.55 1.51
C VAL A 187 7.14 -8.60 0.26
N VAL A 188 6.72 -9.41 -0.71
CA VAL A 188 7.35 -9.50 -2.02
C VAL A 188 6.32 -9.05 -3.04
N ASN A 189 6.53 -7.86 -3.63
CA ASN A 189 5.78 -7.49 -4.82
C ASN A 189 6.36 -8.25 -6.00
N GLN A 190 5.58 -9.17 -6.57
CA GLN A 190 6.03 -9.91 -7.74
C GLN A 190 5.69 -9.17 -9.03
N VAL A 191 6.50 -9.42 -10.06
CA VAL A 191 6.18 -9.06 -11.44
C VAL A 191 4.84 -9.65 -11.83
N GLN A 192 3.96 -8.83 -12.39
CA GLN A 192 2.64 -9.25 -12.86
C GLN A 192 2.58 -9.10 -14.36
N GLY A 193 2.12 -10.13 -15.06
CA GLY A 193 1.78 -9.98 -16.46
C GLY A 193 0.50 -9.16 -16.64
N ARG A 194 0.23 -8.86 -17.90
CA ARG A 194 -1.00 -8.22 -18.33
C ARG A 194 -2.25 -8.92 -17.80
N ASN A 195 -3.16 -8.14 -17.20
CA ASN A 195 -4.44 -8.61 -16.62
C ASN A 195 -4.27 -9.60 -15.45
N GLU A 196 -3.12 -9.57 -14.76
CA GLU A 196 -2.82 -10.46 -13.64
C GLU A 196 -2.92 -9.75 -12.27
N CYS A 197 -3.70 -8.67 -12.16
CA CYS A 197 -3.79 -7.87 -10.92
C CYS A 197 -4.35 -8.69 -9.75
N ALA A 198 -5.50 -9.36 -9.94
CA ALA A 198 -6.09 -10.23 -8.93
C ALA A 198 -5.15 -11.37 -8.48
N PRO A 199 -4.59 -12.21 -9.38
CA PRO A 199 -3.69 -13.26 -8.94
C PRO A 199 -2.37 -12.72 -8.39
N GLY A 200 -1.88 -11.57 -8.86
CA GLY A 200 -0.71 -10.86 -8.35
C GLY A 200 -0.89 -10.42 -6.90
N ALA A 201 -1.96 -9.68 -6.61
CA ALA A 201 -2.30 -9.22 -5.27
C ALA A 201 -2.51 -10.39 -4.30
N VAL A 202 -3.31 -11.40 -4.71
CA VAL A 202 -3.57 -12.58 -3.86
C VAL A 202 -2.27 -13.37 -3.60
N SER A 203 -1.40 -13.52 -4.59
CA SER A 203 -0.13 -14.22 -4.38
C SER A 203 0.84 -13.42 -3.49
N ASN A 204 0.90 -12.09 -3.63
CA ASN A 204 1.66 -11.22 -2.72
C ASN A 204 1.18 -11.39 -1.26
N SER A 205 -0.14 -11.31 -1.04
CA SER A 205 -0.78 -11.51 0.27
C SER A 205 -0.45 -12.87 0.89
N LEU A 206 -0.61 -13.96 0.13
CA LEU A 206 -0.36 -15.30 0.64
C LEU A 206 1.13 -15.55 0.92
N LYS A 207 2.04 -14.99 0.11
CA LYS A 207 3.49 -15.02 0.35
C LYS A 207 3.85 -14.30 1.65
N TYR A 208 3.25 -13.14 1.90
CA TYR A 208 3.42 -12.42 3.16
C TYR A 208 2.94 -13.26 4.35
N LEU A 209 1.77 -13.89 4.26
CA LEU A 209 1.29 -14.78 5.32
C LEU A 209 2.24 -15.97 5.55
N GLN A 210 2.81 -16.55 4.48
CA GLN A 210 3.80 -17.62 4.62
C GLN A 210 5.08 -17.14 5.29
N ALA A 211 5.61 -16.00 4.86
CA ALA A 211 6.85 -15.44 5.40
C ALA A 211 6.72 -15.08 6.89
N THR A 212 5.52 -14.65 7.31
CA THR A 212 5.21 -14.32 8.71
C THR A 212 4.76 -15.52 9.56
N GLY A 213 4.72 -16.73 8.98
CA GLY A 213 4.32 -17.96 9.69
C GLY A 213 2.81 -18.08 9.93
N ASN A 214 2.00 -17.24 9.29
CA ASN A 214 0.55 -17.26 9.34
C ASN A 214 -0.07 -18.15 8.24
N LEU A 215 0.74 -18.75 7.37
CA LEU A 215 0.28 -19.73 6.38
C LEU A 215 1.35 -20.82 6.20
N SER A 216 0.93 -22.07 6.03
CA SER A 216 1.86 -23.17 5.79
C SER A 216 2.69 -22.92 4.53
N ASN A 217 4.00 -23.18 4.59
CA ASN A 217 4.91 -23.14 3.45
C ASN A 217 4.64 -24.24 2.41
N THR A 218 3.75 -25.20 2.71
CA THR A 218 3.32 -26.25 1.79
C THR A 218 2.25 -25.78 0.81
N ILE A 219 1.63 -24.61 1.07
CA ILE A 219 0.64 -24.03 0.18
C ILE A 219 1.38 -23.36 -0.98
N ASP A 220 1.01 -23.70 -2.21
CA ASP A 220 1.62 -23.08 -3.38
C ASP A 220 1.01 -21.69 -3.61
N THR A 221 1.83 -20.67 -3.35
CA THR A 221 1.49 -19.25 -3.46
C THR A 221 2.06 -18.62 -4.74
N SER A 222 2.53 -19.42 -5.70
CA SER A 222 3.05 -18.90 -6.97
C SER A 222 1.95 -18.24 -7.81
N LEU A 223 2.32 -17.20 -8.57
CA LEU A 223 1.40 -16.49 -9.46
C LEU A 223 0.65 -17.44 -10.40
N ASN A 224 1.35 -18.40 -11.01
CA ASN A 224 0.75 -19.41 -11.88
C ASN A 224 -0.30 -20.27 -11.16
N LYS A 225 -0.04 -20.65 -9.90
CA LYS A 225 -1.01 -21.42 -9.13
C LYS A 225 -2.24 -20.58 -8.81
N ILE A 226 -2.05 -19.33 -8.40
CA ILE A 226 -3.17 -18.44 -8.09
C ILE A 226 -4.00 -18.15 -9.34
N LYS A 227 -3.38 -17.93 -10.51
CA LYS A 227 -4.09 -17.82 -11.80
C LYS A 227 -5.00 -19.02 -12.07
N GLN A 228 -4.50 -20.24 -11.85
CA GLN A 228 -5.31 -21.45 -12.01
C GLN A 228 -6.49 -21.51 -11.03
N ILE A 229 -6.26 -21.11 -9.77
CA ILE A 229 -7.30 -21.11 -8.73
C ILE A 229 -8.39 -20.10 -9.07
N LEU A 230 -8.01 -18.88 -9.45
CA LEU A 230 -8.95 -17.80 -9.75
C LEU A 230 -9.58 -17.91 -11.15
N GLY A 231 -9.09 -18.83 -11.99
CA GLY A 231 -9.54 -18.96 -13.37
C GLY A 231 -9.13 -17.79 -14.26
N THR A 232 -7.99 -17.16 -13.97
CA THR A 232 -7.45 -16.03 -14.75
C THR A 232 -7.19 -16.46 -16.20
N THR A 233 -7.66 -15.65 -17.14
CA THR A 233 -7.45 -15.82 -18.59
C THR A 233 -6.68 -14.64 -19.17
N ALA A 234 -6.44 -14.64 -20.48
CA ALA A 234 -5.85 -13.48 -21.17
C ALA A 234 -6.68 -12.19 -21.01
N SER A 235 -7.99 -12.33 -20.78
CA SER A 235 -8.91 -11.22 -20.54
C SER A 235 -8.99 -10.78 -19.07
N GLY A 236 -8.19 -11.39 -18.20
CA GLY A 236 -8.18 -11.12 -16.76
C GLY A 236 -8.94 -12.13 -15.92
N THR A 237 -9.29 -11.68 -14.72
CA THR A 237 -9.92 -12.50 -13.67
C THR A 237 -11.34 -11.99 -13.43
N GLY A 238 -12.30 -12.91 -13.28
CA GLY A 238 -13.71 -12.52 -13.12
C GLY A 238 -14.01 -11.86 -11.78
N ALA A 239 -15.08 -11.06 -11.74
CA ALA A 239 -15.54 -10.32 -10.55
C ALA A 239 -15.75 -11.19 -9.29
N ASN A 240 -16.02 -12.48 -9.50
CA ASN A 240 -16.25 -13.45 -8.43
C ASN A 240 -14.96 -13.98 -7.79
N TRP A 241 -13.78 -13.48 -8.19
CA TRP A 241 -12.48 -13.89 -7.65
C TRP A 241 -12.42 -13.99 -6.12
N PRO A 242 -13.03 -13.07 -5.32
CA PRO A 242 -12.92 -13.17 -3.86
C PRO A 242 -13.68 -14.39 -3.34
N THR A 243 -14.79 -14.75 -3.98
CA THR A 243 -15.58 -15.94 -3.62
C THR A 243 -14.86 -17.22 -4.02
N VAL A 244 -14.23 -17.24 -5.20
CA VAL A 244 -13.43 -18.37 -5.68
C VAL A 244 -12.24 -18.61 -4.74
N LYS A 245 -11.48 -17.55 -4.39
CA LYS A 245 -10.39 -17.59 -3.41
C LYS A 245 -10.87 -18.14 -2.06
N LYS A 246 -11.91 -17.53 -1.48
CA LYS A 246 -12.47 -17.93 -0.20
C LYS A 246 -12.83 -19.41 -0.17
N ASN A 247 -13.49 -19.91 -1.22
CA ASN A 247 -13.89 -21.31 -1.29
C ASN A 247 -12.68 -22.26 -1.42
N HIS A 248 -11.62 -21.84 -2.12
CA HIS A 248 -10.42 -22.64 -2.28
C HIS A 248 -9.61 -22.77 -0.98
N PHE A 249 -9.47 -21.67 -0.22
CA PHE A 249 -8.63 -21.61 0.97
C PHE A 249 -9.39 -21.75 2.30
N ASN A 250 -10.69 -22.06 2.29
CA ASN A 250 -11.55 -22.08 3.48
C ASN A 250 -11.12 -23.04 4.62
N GLN A 251 -10.21 -23.98 4.34
CA GLN A 251 -9.66 -24.89 5.35
C GLN A 251 -8.47 -24.30 6.12
N VAL A 252 -7.83 -23.27 5.56
CA VAL A 252 -6.58 -22.71 6.08
C VAL A 252 -6.65 -21.19 6.31
N LEU A 253 -7.59 -20.51 5.66
CA LEU A 253 -7.83 -19.07 5.78
C LEU A 253 -9.29 -18.79 6.10
N MET A 254 -9.50 -17.75 6.92
CA MET A 254 -10.80 -17.13 7.14
C MET A 254 -10.86 -15.78 6.42
N THR A 255 -11.67 -15.72 5.37
CA THR A 255 -11.90 -14.50 4.60
C THR A 255 -13.01 -13.65 5.18
N THR A 256 -12.71 -12.37 5.47
CA THR A 256 -13.67 -11.33 5.86
C THR A 256 -13.74 -10.25 4.79
N PHE A 257 -14.93 -9.73 4.54
CA PHE A 257 -15.13 -8.62 3.60
C PHE A 257 -15.43 -7.35 4.39
N LEU A 258 -14.63 -6.31 4.17
CA LEU A 258 -14.89 -4.97 4.69
C LEU A 258 -15.47 -4.10 3.58
N GLY A 259 -16.51 -3.33 3.88
CA GLY A 259 -17.06 -2.38 2.92
C GLY A 259 -16.07 -1.22 2.64
N PRO A 260 -16.26 -0.47 1.55
CA PRO A 260 -15.33 0.59 1.13
C PRO A 260 -15.21 1.74 2.15
N ASN A 261 -16.19 1.89 3.04
CA ASN A 261 -16.19 2.90 4.10
C ASN A 261 -15.71 2.37 5.45
N ASP A 262 -15.40 1.07 5.59
CA ASP A 262 -14.96 0.47 6.85
C ASP A 262 -13.45 0.61 7.06
N ILE A 263 -13.01 1.88 7.12
CA ILE A 263 -11.60 2.24 7.32
C ILE A 263 -11.08 1.80 8.68
N MET A 264 -11.95 1.75 9.70
CA MET A 264 -11.58 1.27 11.03
C MET A 264 -11.32 -0.24 11.03
N GLY A 265 -12.16 -1.03 10.37
CA GLY A 265 -11.92 -2.45 10.15
C GLY A 265 -10.61 -2.69 9.42
N LEU A 266 -10.31 -1.87 8.39
CA LEU A 266 -9.08 -1.95 7.61
C LEU A 266 -7.84 -1.68 8.48
N ILE A 267 -7.83 -0.59 9.24
CA ILE A 267 -6.75 -0.24 10.19
C ILE A 267 -6.52 -1.39 11.18
N ASN A 268 -7.59 -1.94 11.74
CA ASN A 268 -7.50 -3.03 12.71
C ASN A 268 -6.97 -4.32 12.07
N ALA A 269 -7.35 -4.62 10.83
CA ALA A 269 -6.86 -5.79 10.11
C ALA A 269 -5.35 -5.70 9.84
N ILE A 270 -4.89 -4.58 9.30
CA ILE A 270 -3.47 -4.35 8.98
C ILE A 270 -2.62 -4.38 10.26
N ASN A 271 -3.05 -3.70 11.33
CA ASN A 271 -2.35 -3.73 12.63
C ASN A 271 -2.29 -5.14 13.25
N ALA A 272 -3.29 -5.98 12.98
CA ALA A 272 -3.30 -7.38 13.41
C ALA A 272 -2.43 -8.30 12.54
N GLY A 273 -1.72 -7.77 11.55
CA GLY A 273 -0.87 -8.54 10.64
C GLY A 273 -1.63 -9.41 9.65
N LYS A 274 -2.91 -9.10 9.41
CA LYS A 274 -3.72 -9.73 8.36
C LYS A 274 -3.32 -9.14 7.01
N ASP A 275 -3.26 -9.97 5.97
CA ASP A 275 -3.19 -9.43 4.62
C ASP A 275 -4.55 -8.85 4.22
N VAL A 276 -4.46 -7.85 3.33
CA VAL A 276 -5.62 -7.16 2.81
C VAL A 276 -5.42 -6.94 1.32
N GLU A 277 -6.39 -7.35 0.51
CA GLU A 277 -6.51 -6.91 -0.87
C GLU A 277 -7.53 -5.78 -1.01
N LEU A 278 -7.13 -4.74 -1.73
CA LEU A 278 -8.01 -3.69 -2.24
C LEU A 278 -8.67 -4.21 -3.52
N ASP A 279 -9.97 -4.40 -3.49
CA ASP A 279 -10.78 -4.82 -4.62
C ASP A 279 -11.42 -3.57 -5.24
N LEU A 280 -10.86 -3.14 -6.36
CA LEU A 280 -11.40 -2.07 -7.19
C LEU A 280 -12.17 -2.69 -8.34
N LYS A 281 -13.15 -1.96 -8.84
CA LYS A 281 -13.82 -2.33 -10.08
C LYS A 281 -12.84 -2.31 -11.25
N GLY A 282 -12.40 -3.49 -11.70
CA GLY A 282 -11.36 -3.68 -12.74
C GLY A 282 -9.93 -3.92 -12.24
N HIS A 283 -9.62 -3.78 -10.94
CA HIS A 283 -8.25 -3.88 -10.44
C HIS A 283 -8.16 -4.41 -9.04
N VAL A 284 -7.06 -5.08 -8.72
CA VAL A 284 -6.81 -5.60 -7.38
C VAL A 284 -5.36 -5.33 -7.00
N ALA A 285 -5.14 -4.82 -5.80
CA ALA A 285 -3.82 -4.56 -5.25
C ALA A 285 -3.73 -5.07 -3.80
N MET A 286 -2.53 -5.37 -3.31
CA MET A 286 -2.32 -5.70 -1.90
C MET A 286 -2.12 -4.41 -1.11
N VAL A 287 -2.85 -4.21 -0.01
CA VAL A 287 -2.68 -3.04 0.88
C VAL A 287 -1.63 -3.33 1.93
N ALA A 288 -0.64 -2.45 2.04
CA ALA A 288 0.44 -2.54 3.02
C ALA A 288 0.32 -1.48 4.13
N GLY A 289 -0.40 -0.39 3.88
CA GLY A 289 -0.57 0.70 4.82
C GLY A 289 -1.84 1.49 4.55
N VAL A 290 -2.33 2.15 5.59
CA VAL A 290 -3.48 3.05 5.53
C VAL A 290 -3.28 4.22 6.48
N ARG A 291 -3.67 5.41 6.03
CA ARG A 291 -3.66 6.63 6.83
C ARG A 291 -4.98 7.36 6.65
N LYS A 292 -5.56 7.76 7.78
CA LYS A 292 -6.75 8.60 7.85
C LYS A 292 -6.38 9.95 8.43
N PHE A 293 -6.75 11.01 7.72
CA PHE A 293 -6.46 12.38 8.08
C PHE A 293 -7.62 13.05 8.82
N SER A 294 -7.34 14.18 9.46
CA SER A 294 -8.30 14.97 10.24
C SER A 294 -9.45 15.55 9.39
N ASP A 295 -9.22 15.74 8.10
CA ASP A 295 -10.21 16.21 7.12
C ASP A 295 -11.02 15.07 6.49
N GLY A 296 -10.76 13.82 6.88
CA GLY A 296 -11.41 12.63 6.33
C GLY A 296 -10.71 12.05 5.09
N ARG A 297 -9.63 12.66 4.59
CA ARG A 297 -8.81 12.07 3.53
C ARG A 297 -8.28 10.70 3.97
N ILE A 298 -8.27 9.74 3.04
CA ILE A 298 -7.70 8.41 3.22
C ILE A 298 -6.61 8.19 2.18
N GLU A 299 -5.41 7.81 2.63
CA GLU A 299 -4.31 7.36 1.79
C GLU A 299 -4.01 5.89 2.09
N LEU A 300 -3.69 5.12 1.05
CA LEU A 300 -3.32 3.72 1.11
C LEU A 300 -1.92 3.55 0.53
N ASP A 301 -1.10 2.73 1.15
CA ASP A 301 0.09 2.15 0.51
C ASP A 301 -0.31 0.82 -0.10
N ILE A 302 -0.07 0.65 -1.39
CA ILE A 302 -0.40 -0.55 -2.13
C ILE A 302 0.81 -1.14 -2.85
N PHE A 303 0.85 -2.46 -2.93
CA PHE A 303 1.69 -3.20 -3.85
C PHE A 303 0.85 -3.65 -5.04
N ASP A 304 1.16 -3.08 -6.18
CA ASP A 304 0.65 -3.37 -7.50
C ASP A 304 1.79 -3.28 -8.53
N ASP A 305 1.46 -3.43 -9.79
CA ASP A 305 2.40 -3.51 -10.91
C ASP A 305 1.73 -2.88 -12.13
N ASN A 306 2.48 -2.14 -12.95
CA ASN A 306 1.99 -1.49 -14.17
C ASN A 306 1.48 -2.47 -15.23
N GLN A 307 1.80 -3.77 -15.10
CA GLN A 307 1.37 -4.89 -15.94
C GLN A 307 1.80 -4.82 -17.40
N THR A 308 2.81 -4.00 -17.70
CA THR A 308 3.27 -3.69 -19.05
C THR A 308 4.70 -4.15 -19.30
N ASP A 309 5.45 -4.48 -18.25
CA ASP A 309 6.83 -4.92 -18.36
C ASP A 309 7.13 -6.20 -17.54
N ASN A 310 8.42 -6.51 -17.34
CA ASN A 310 8.88 -7.71 -16.61
C ASN A 310 9.55 -7.35 -15.27
N GLN A 311 9.21 -6.20 -14.69
CA GLN A 311 9.75 -5.68 -13.45
C GLN A 311 8.62 -5.37 -12.48
N SER A 312 8.84 -5.62 -11.20
CA SER A 312 7.89 -5.24 -10.17
C SER A 312 8.02 -3.74 -9.91
N ASP A 313 6.90 -3.04 -9.83
CA ASP A 313 6.92 -1.64 -9.43
C ASP A 313 7.23 -1.47 -7.93
N PRO A 314 7.82 -0.32 -7.55
CA PRO A 314 7.83 0.09 -6.15
C PRO A 314 6.41 0.31 -5.63
N MET A 315 6.28 0.26 -4.31
CA MET A 315 5.02 0.53 -3.62
C MET A 315 4.43 1.88 -4.04
N ARG A 316 3.10 1.94 -4.16
CA ARG A 316 2.35 3.15 -4.52
C ARG A 316 1.60 3.72 -3.33
N THR A 317 1.65 5.05 -3.15
CA THR A 317 0.68 5.76 -2.31
C THR A 317 -0.45 6.26 -3.18
N VAL A 318 -1.66 5.80 -2.87
CA VAL A 318 -2.90 6.18 -3.56
C VAL A 318 -3.89 6.81 -2.59
N ARG A 319 -4.83 7.60 -3.12
CA ARG A 319 -5.87 8.26 -2.32
C ARG A 319 -7.25 7.72 -2.67
N ILE A 320 -8.08 7.52 -1.64
CA ILE A 320 -9.51 7.30 -1.86
C ILE A 320 -10.19 8.67 -1.99
N VAL A 321 -10.71 8.98 -3.17
CA VAL A 321 -11.48 10.20 -3.45
C VAL A 321 -12.86 9.82 -3.96
N ASN A 322 -13.90 10.24 -3.23
CA ASN A 322 -15.30 9.93 -3.56
C ASN A 322 -15.56 8.43 -3.77
N GLY A 323 -14.96 7.58 -2.93
CA GLY A 323 -15.06 6.13 -3.01
C GLY A 323 -14.26 5.49 -4.15
N LYS A 324 -13.31 6.22 -4.75
CA LYS A 324 -12.50 5.74 -5.87
C LYS A 324 -11.01 5.85 -5.62
N VAL A 325 -10.25 4.95 -6.23
CA VAL A 325 -8.77 4.98 -6.34
C VAL A 325 -8.44 4.92 -7.83
N ASP A 326 -7.61 5.84 -8.32
CA ASP A 326 -7.27 5.96 -9.75
C ASP A 326 -8.50 5.97 -10.68
N GLY A 327 -9.63 6.46 -10.16
CA GLY A 327 -10.91 6.51 -10.86
C GLY A 327 -11.78 5.27 -10.84
N MET A 328 -11.26 4.16 -10.33
CA MET A 328 -12.01 2.94 -10.13
C MET A 328 -12.72 2.95 -8.79
N LEU A 329 -13.96 2.44 -8.79
CA LEU A 329 -14.74 2.31 -7.56
C LEU A 329 -14.07 1.31 -6.63
N VAL A 330 -13.88 1.69 -5.36
CA VAL A 330 -13.54 0.74 -4.30
C VAL A 330 -14.77 -0.11 -4.03
N GLU A 331 -14.71 -1.40 -4.35
CA GLU A 331 -15.81 -2.32 -4.08
C GLU A 331 -15.80 -2.78 -2.62
N ARG A 332 -14.62 -3.20 -2.14
CA ARG A 332 -14.42 -3.75 -0.81
C ARG A 332 -12.92 -3.87 -0.49
N PHE A 333 -12.65 -4.26 0.75
CA PHE A 333 -11.38 -4.86 1.13
C PHE A 333 -11.61 -6.34 1.46
N VAL A 334 -10.76 -7.20 0.91
CA VAL A 334 -10.74 -8.63 1.20
C VAL A 334 -9.65 -8.87 2.23
N VAL A 335 -10.01 -9.37 3.40
CA VAL A 335 -9.08 -9.57 4.52
C VAL A 335 -8.97 -11.05 4.78
N GLU A 336 -7.75 -11.59 4.73
CA GLU A 336 -7.51 -12.97 5.15
C GLU A 336 -6.85 -13.02 6.52
N MET A 337 -7.11 -14.12 7.21
CA MET A 337 -6.31 -14.50 8.36
C MET A 337 -6.19 -16.01 8.41
N ALA A 338 -5.05 -16.47 8.91
CA ALA A 338 -4.85 -17.87 9.25
C ALA A 338 -6.00 -18.39 10.12
N ILE A 339 -6.55 -19.54 9.77
CA ILE A 339 -7.32 -20.32 10.73
C ILE A 339 -6.30 -20.88 11.72
N PRO A 340 -6.40 -20.56 13.04
CA PRO A 340 -5.47 -21.10 14.01
C PRO A 340 -5.49 -22.63 13.97
N GLU A 341 -4.34 -23.26 13.78
CA GLU A 341 -4.17 -24.69 14.02
C GLU A 341 -4.74 -25.00 15.42
N PRO A 342 -5.59 -26.03 15.58
CA PRO A 342 -6.06 -26.42 16.89
C PRO A 342 -4.83 -26.74 17.73
N THR A 343 -4.56 -25.87 18.72
CA THR A 343 -3.36 -26.02 19.55
C THR A 343 -3.30 -27.45 20.09
N THR A 344 -2.11 -28.03 20.15
CA THR A 344 -1.90 -29.40 20.67
C THR A 344 -2.54 -29.56 22.05
N LEU A 345 -2.59 -28.48 22.84
CA LEU A 345 -3.29 -28.43 24.12
C LEU A 345 -4.81 -28.61 23.99
N ALA A 346 -5.46 -27.98 23.01
CA ALA A 346 -6.89 -28.18 22.73
C ALA A 346 -7.15 -29.63 22.30
N LEU A 347 -6.34 -30.18 21.38
CA LEU A 347 -6.45 -31.59 20.95
C LEU A 347 -6.24 -32.59 22.09
N VAL A 348 -5.25 -32.35 22.96
CA VAL A 348 -5.01 -33.18 24.16
C VAL A 348 -6.17 -33.04 25.15
N THR A 349 -6.71 -31.84 25.34
CA THR A 349 -7.83 -31.60 26.27
C THR A 349 -9.11 -32.27 25.78
N PHE A 350 -9.44 -32.15 24.49
CA PHE A 350 -10.57 -32.85 23.89
C PHE A 350 -10.37 -34.37 23.84
N GLY A 351 -9.15 -34.84 23.57
CA GLY A 351 -8.80 -36.26 23.63
C GLY A 351 -8.96 -36.84 25.04
N LEU A 352 -8.50 -36.14 26.07
CA LEU A 352 -8.66 -36.54 27.48
C LEU A 352 -10.14 -36.52 27.92
N LEU A 353 -10.92 -35.54 27.47
CA LEU A 353 -12.36 -35.46 27.71
C LEU A 353 -13.12 -36.61 27.03
N ALA A 354 -12.77 -36.97 25.79
CA ALA A 354 -13.36 -38.09 25.07
C ALA A 354 -13.07 -39.43 25.80
N ILE A 355 -11.83 -39.64 26.26
CA ILE A 355 -11.45 -40.84 27.03
C ILE A 355 -12.17 -40.88 28.38
N ALA A 356 -12.30 -39.74 29.08
CA ALA A 356 -13.00 -39.67 30.36
C ALA A 356 -14.52 -39.95 30.22
N CYS A 357 -15.15 -39.45 29.16
CA CYS A 357 -16.55 -39.73 28.84
C CYS A 357 -16.78 -41.20 28.42
N GLN A 358 -15.83 -41.81 27.71
CA GLN A 358 -15.90 -43.22 27.33
C GLN A 358 -15.77 -44.15 28.54
N ARG A 359 -14.91 -43.82 29.52
CA ARG A 359 -14.79 -44.58 30.78
C ARG A 359 -16.04 -44.52 31.65
N ARG A 360 -16.78 -43.40 31.65
CA ARG A 360 -18.07 -43.27 32.37
C ARG A 360 -19.25 -44.02 31.73
N ARG A 361 -19.13 -44.45 30.48
CA ARG A 361 -20.17 -45.27 29.81
C ARG A 361 -19.94 -46.78 29.95
N LEU A 362 -18.75 -47.19 30.40
CA LEU A 362 -18.34 -48.59 30.55
C LEU A 362 -18.28 -49.05 32.03
N ALA A 363 -18.56 -48.15 32.96
CA ALA A 363 -18.82 -48.43 34.37
C ALA A 363 -20.31 -48.20 34.62
#